data_AF-A0A0J9W716-F1
#
_entry.id   AF-A0A0J9W716-F1
#
_cell.length_a   1.000
_cell.length_b   1.000
_cell.length_c   1.000
_cell.angle_alpha   90.00
_cell.angle_beta   90.00
_cell.angle_gamma   90.00
#
_symmetry.space_group_name_H-M   'P 1'
#
loop_
_entity.id
_entity.type
_entity.pdbx_description
1 polymer ?
#
loop_
_entity_poly.entity_id
_entity_poly.type
_entity_poly.pdbx_seq_one_letter_code
_entity_poly.pdbx_strand_id
1 'polypeptide(L)'
;MVNILYPIALAMATLATAGPTGSGNVWWHTCGNCKCADSGSYTGFRGTSPCLPIDQSIRAVGLTRSGSKMTTCSIFTSDNCQGPVAQSVGVAGGTYACTAFNQNAKSIRCYYDV
;
A
#
# COMPACT_ATOMS: atom_id res chain seq x y z
N MET A 1 1.24 -64.37 -12.85
CA MET A 1 0.93 -63.16 -13.62
C MET A 1 0.42 -62.10 -12.64
N VAL A 2 1.22 -61.03 -12.54
CA VAL A 2 0.99 -59.66 -12.05
C VAL A 2 0.29 -59.43 -10.69
N ASN A 3 1.11 -59.06 -9.72
CA ASN A 3 0.81 -58.45 -8.43
C ASN A 3 0.66 -56.94 -8.63
N ILE A 4 -0.49 -56.34 -8.33
CA ILE A 4 -0.73 -54.89 -8.50
C ILE A 4 -0.74 -54.23 -7.11
N LEU A 5 0.38 -53.59 -6.76
CA LEU A 5 0.46 -52.64 -5.64
C LEU A 5 -0.19 -51.32 -6.07
N TYR A 6 -1.16 -50.84 -5.28
CA TYR A 6 -1.70 -49.49 -5.40
C TYR A 6 -0.75 -48.48 -4.74
N PRO A 7 -0.21 -47.47 -5.44
CA PRO A 7 0.42 -46.35 -4.76
C PRO A 7 -0.69 -45.43 -4.24
N ILE A 8 -0.82 -45.34 -2.91
CA ILE A 8 -1.55 -44.26 -2.24
C ILE A 8 -0.75 -42.98 -2.51
N ALA A 9 -1.15 -42.23 -3.53
CA ALA A 9 -0.63 -40.89 -3.78
C ALA A 9 -1.13 -39.98 -2.64
N LEU A 10 -0.29 -39.75 -1.65
CA LEU A 10 -0.48 -38.72 -0.63
C LEU A 10 -0.35 -37.36 -1.34
N ALA A 11 -1.47 -36.81 -1.81
CA ALA A 11 -1.53 -35.45 -2.29
C ALA A 11 -1.25 -34.52 -1.10
N MET A 12 -0.03 -34.02 -0.99
CA MET A 12 0.27 -32.89 -0.13
C MET A 12 -0.53 -31.71 -0.65
N ALA A 13 -1.70 -31.49 -0.05
CA ALA A 13 -2.45 -30.25 -0.15
C ALA A 13 -1.55 -29.16 0.44
N THR A 14 -0.71 -28.58 -0.40
CA THR A 14 -0.11 -27.29 -0.12
C THR A 14 -1.30 -26.36 0.05
N LEU A 15 -1.59 -25.98 1.30
CA LEU A 15 -2.34 -24.76 1.56
C LEU A 15 -1.49 -23.65 0.95
N ALA A 16 -1.70 -23.38 -0.34
CA ALA A 16 -1.43 -22.09 -0.90
C ALA A 16 -2.30 -21.15 -0.07
N THR A 17 -1.69 -20.54 0.94
CA THR A 17 -2.26 -19.38 1.60
C THR A 17 -2.46 -18.38 0.47
N ALA A 18 -3.68 -18.33 -0.05
CA ALA A 18 -4.09 -17.31 -1.00
C ALA A 18 -3.92 -15.99 -0.27
N GLY A 19 -2.73 -15.40 -0.39
CA GLY A 19 -2.49 -14.07 0.12
C GLY A 19 -3.57 -13.18 -0.50
N PRO A 20 -4.24 -12.32 0.27
CA PRO A 20 -5.44 -11.61 -0.19
C PRO A 20 -5.19 -10.90 -1.52
N THR A 21 -6.00 -11.19 -2.54
CA THR A 21 -5.87 -10.58 -3.86
C THR A 21 -6.02 -9.06 -3.75
N GLY A 22 -4.90 -8.36 -3.97
CA GLY A 22 -4.81 -6.90 -3.89
C GLY A 22 -3.43 -6.43 -3.40
N SER A 23 -3.00 -5.27 -3.89
CA SER A 23 -1.76 -4.58 -3.50
C SER A 23 -2.06 -3.17 -2.98
N GLY A 24 -1.20 -2.71 -2.08
CA GLY A 24 -1.15 -1.33 -1.66
C GLY A 24 -0.53 -0.46 -2.74
N ASN A 25 -1.13 0.71 -2.98
CA ASN A 25 -0.60 1.68 -3.92
C ASN A 25 -0.80 3.10 -3.38
N VAL A 26 0.22 3.93 -3.55
CA VAL A 26 0.21 5.35 -3.26
C VAL A 26 0.77 6.15 -4.43
N TRP A 27 0.16 7.28 -4.75
CA TRP A 27 0.64 8.25 -5.74
C TRP A 27 0.71 9.63 -5.09
N TRP A 28 1.73 10.41 -5.42
CA TRP A 28 1.91 11.77 -4.90
C TRP A 28 1.56 12.81 -5.96
N HIS A 29 0.94 13.90 -5.53
CA HIS A 29 0.48 14.97 -6.40
C HIS A 29 0.84 16.34 -5.84
N THR A 30 1.24 17.26 -6.72
CA THR A 30 1.66 18.63 -6.35
C THR A 30 0.50 19.62 -6.30
N CYS A 31 -0.62 19.34 -6.98
CA CYS A 31 -1.72 20.29 -7.16
C CYS A 31 -2.75 20.35 -6.01
N GLY A 32 -2.46 19.71 -4.87
CA GLY A 32 -3.36 19.71 -3.68
C GLY A 32 -4.63 18.87 -3.83
N ASN A 33 -4.76 18.18 -4.96
CA ASN A 33 -5.74 17.12 -5.21
C ASN A 33 -5.08 16.08 -6.13
N CYS A 34 -5.84 15.05 -6.53
CA CYS A 34 -5.32 13.97 -7.36
C CYS A 34 -5.89 14.01 -8.79
N LYS A 35 -6.27 15.22 -9.26
CA LYS A 35 -6.72 15.45 -10.63
C LYS A 35 -5.57 15.83 -11.57
N CYS A 36 -4.43 16.28 -11.04
CA CYS A 36 -3.21 16.42 -11.81
C CYS A 36 -2.47 15.07 -11.94
N ALA A 37 -1.57 15.01 -12.92
CA ALA A 37 -0.62 13.90 -13.02
C ALA A 37 0.12 13.71 -11.69
N ASP A 38 0.36 12.45 -11.33
CA ASP A 38 1.23 12.16 -10.21
C ASP A 38 2.67 12.55 -10.54
N SER A 39 3.37 13.05 -9.54
CA SER A 39 4.81 13.34 -9.61
C SER A 39 5.65 12.13 -9.16
N GLY A 40 5.00 11.01 -8.86
CA GLY A 40 5.61 9.74 -8.50
C GLY A 40 4.64 8.82 -7.77
N SER A 41 5.12 7.60 -7.49
CA SER A 41 4.29 6.59 -6.83
C SER A 41 5.11 5.51 -6.12
N TYR A 42 4.42 4.74 -5.29
CA TYR A 42 4.89 3.48 -4.76
C TYR A 42 3.75 2.46 -4.77
N THR A 43 3.88 1.43 -5.60
CA THR A 43 2.79 0.54 -5.99
C THR A 43 3.15 -0.92 -5.81
N GLY A 44 2.15 -1.80 -5.71
CA GLY A 44 2.37 -3.25 -5.69
C GLY A 44 2.87 -3.79 -4.34
N PHE A 45 2.78 -3.02 -3.26
CA PHE A 45 3.34 -3.43 -1.97
C PHE A 45 2.34 -4.17 -1.09
N ARG A 46 2.88 -4.88 -0.09
CA ARG A 46 2.13 -5.52 0.99
C ARG A 46 2.81 -5.24 2.33
N GLY A 47 2.01 -5.25 3.39
CA GLY A 47 2.46 -4.89 4.72
C GLY A 47 2.81 -3.41 4.80
N THR A 48 4.02 -3.11 5.27
CA THR A 48 4.50 -1.74 5.47
C THR A 48 5.52 -1.37 4.39
N SER A 49 5.36 -0.21 3.76
CA SER A 49 6.34 0.33 2.82
C SER A 49 7.63 0.73 3.55
N PRO A 50 8.77 0.84 2.85
CA PRO A 50 9.90 1.60 3.37
C PRO A 50 9.48 3.05 3.66
N CYS A 51 10.37 3.80 4.33
CA CYS A 51 10.18 5.25 4.40
C CYS A 51 10.43 5.85 3.01
N LEU A 52 9.44 6.55 2.48
CA LEU A 52 9.49 7.13 1.14
C LEU A 52 9.68 8.64 1.29
N PRO A 53 10.88 9.17 0.98
CA PRO A 53 11.08 10.61 0.97
C PRO A 53 10.23 11.23 -0.14
N ILE A 54 9.62 12.37 0.15
CA ILE A 54 8.81 13.12 -0.79
C ILE A 54 9.27 14.57 -0.84
N ASP A 55 9.12 15.18 -2.01
CA ASP A 55 9.45 16.58 -2.19
C ASP A 55 8.47 17.49 -1.43
N GLN A 56 8.95 18.65 -0.97
CA GLN A 56 8.13 19.63 -0.25
C GLN A 56 7.09 20.33 -1.14
N SER A 57 7.05 20.06 -2.45
CA SER A 57 5.98 20.48 -3.36
C SER A 57 4.78 19.53 -3.37
N ILE A 58 4.88 18.34 -2.78
CA ILE A 58 3.75 17.41 -2.71
C ILE A 58 2.67 17.97 -1.78
N ARG A 59 1.42 17.91 -2.23
CA ARG A 59 0.25 18.46 -1.51
C ARG A 59 -0.90 17.47 -1.35
N ALA A 60 -0.88 16.34 -2.07
CA ALA A 60 -1.90 15.32 -1.95
C ALA A 60 -1.34 13.92 -2.25
N VAL A 61 -1.99 12.90 -1.71
CA VAL A 61 -1.76 11.50 -2.05
C VAL A 61 -3.03 10.79 -2.45
N GLY A 62 -2.91 9.99 -3.51
CA GLY A 62 -3.90 9.01 -3.94
C GLY A 62 -3.59 7.64 -3.34
N LEU A 63 -4.60 6.93 -2.84
CA LEU A 63 -4.45 5.64 -2.17
C LEU A 63 -5.49 4.66 -2.70
N THR A 64 -5.13 3.38 -2.83
CA THR A 64 -6.07 2.33 -3.27
C THR A 64 -6.63 1.48 -2.14
N ARG A 65 -7.81 0.94 -2.40
CA ARG A 65 -8.42 -0.15 -1.63
C ARG A 65 -8.69 -1.32 -2.56
N SER A 66 -8.36 -2.53 -2.11
CA SER A 66 -8.71 -3.78 -2.79
C SER A 66 -9.53 -4.65 -1.84
N GLY A 67 -10.79 -4.93 -2.22
CA GLY A 67 -11.72 -5.67 -1.38
C GLY A 67 -11.94 -5.02 -0.01
N SER A 68 -11.66 -5.74 1.06
CA SER A 68 -11.71 -5.23 2.44
C SER A 68 -10.42 -4.56 2.91
N LYS A 69 -9.36 -4.59 2.10
CA LYS A 69 -8.01 -4.10 2.47
C LYS A 69 -7.79 -2.70 1.93
N MET A 70 -7.45 -1.77 2.82
CA MET A 70 -7.24 -0.36 2.51
C MET A 70 -5.76 -0.02 2.59
N THR A 71 -5.29 0.81 1.67
CA THR A 71 -4.00 1.47 1.84
C THR A 71 -4.19 2.68 2.75
N THR A 72 -3.38 2.76 3.79
CA THR A 72 -3.25 3.96 4.62
C THR A 72 -1.81 4.45 4.58
N CYS A 73 -1.58 5.72 4.84
CA CYS A 73 -0.23 6.26 4.96
C CYS A 73 -0.13 7.23 6.13
N SER A 74 1.01 7.18 6.80
CA SER A 74 1.46 8.17 7.77
C SER A 74 2.39 9.15 7.07
N ILE A 75 2.12 10.43 7.27
CA ILE A 75 2.88 11.55 6.72
C ILE A 75 3.73 12.15 7.83
N PHE A 76 5.00 12.38 7.53
CA PHE A 76 5.99 12.88 8.47
C PHE A 76 6.59 14.18 7.97
N THR A 77 6.93 15.06 8.90
CA THR A 77 7.71 16.28 8.64
C THR A 77 9.22 16.03 8.68
N SER A 78 9.63 14.82 9.07
CA SER A 78 11.02 14.35 9.01
C SER A 78 11.29 13.65 7.69
N ASP A 79 12.56 13.63 7.28
CA ASP A 79 13.01 13.04 6.01
C ASP A 79 13.11 11.50 6.08
N ASN A 80 12.95 10.90 7.26
CA ASN A 80 13.25 9.49 7.54
C ASN A 80 12.11 8.74 8.27
N CYS A 81 10.89 9.27 8.26
CA CYS A 81 9.71 8.70 8.91
C CYS A 81 9.93 8.40 10.41
N GLN A 82 10.74 9.24 11.07
CA GLN A 82 10.94 9.20 12.52
C GLN A 82 10.21 10.37 13.19
N GLY A 83 9.88 10.17 14.47
CA GLY A 83 9.18 11.17 15.26
C GLY A 83 7.66 11.12 15.07
N PRO A 84 6.95 12.19 15.48
CA PRO A 84 5.49 12.20 15.47
C PRO A 84 4.96 12.20 14.04
N VAL A 85 3.88 11.44 13.83
CA VAL A 85 3.11 11.46 12.59
C VAL A 85 2.36 12.79 12.53
N ALA A 86 2.58 13.54 11.45
CA ALA A 86 1.91 14.82 11.24
C ALA A 86 0.47 14.64 10.78
N GLN A 87 0.21 13.60 9.98
CA GLN A 87 -1.12 13.26 9.49
C GLN A 87 -1.18 11.78 9.10
N SER A 88 -2.32 11.14 9.32
CA SER A 88 -2.63 9.83 8.76
C SER A 88 -3.73 9.94 7.72
N VAL A 89 -3.58 9.24 6.61
CA VAL A 89 -4.49 9.28 5.46
C VAL A 89 -4.88 7.86 5.08
N GLY A 90 -6.09 7.67 4.56
CA GLY A 90 -6.61 6.35 4.21
C GLY A 90 -7.79 6.41 3.26
N VAL A 91 -8.16 5.26 2.70
CA VAL A 91 -9.28 5.15 1.78
C VAL A 91 -10.59 4.97 2.54
N ALA A 92 -11.38 6.05 2.67
CA ALA A 92 -12.67 6.01 3.36
C ALA A 92 -13.78 5.28 2.58
N GLY A 93 -13.70 5.21 1.24
CA GLY A 93 -14.69 4.56 0.39
C GLY A 93 -14.21 4.40 -1.06
N GLY A 94 -14.84 3.50 -1.82
CA GLY A 94 -14.45 3.18 -3.20
C GLY A 94 -13.13 2.43 -3.32
N THR A 95 -12.61 2.32 -4.55
CA THR A 95 -11.31 1.68 -4.85
C THR A 95 -10.14 2.66 -4.76
N TYR A 96 -10.42 3.96 -4.72
CA TYR A 96 -9.43 5.03 -4.69
C TYR A 96 -9.91 6.19 -3.82
N ALA A 97 -9.03 6.75 -3.00
CA ALA A 97 -9.26 8.01 -2.31
C ALA A 97 -8.08 8.95 -2.49
N CYS A 98 -8.38 10.24 -2.60
CA CYS A 98 -7.40 11.31 -2.62
C CYS A 98 -7.48 12.09 -1.32
N THR A 99 -6.34 12.33 -0.68
CA THR A 99 -6.27 13.17 0.52
C THR A 99 -5.21 14.24 0.35
N ALA A 100 -5.62 15.49 0.51
CA ALA A 100 -4.70 16.61 0.61
C ALA A 100 -4.02 16.65 1.98
N PHE A 101 -2.81 17.16 2.04
CA PHE A 101 -2.04 17.32 3.29
C PHE A 101 -1.15 18.56 3.25
N ASN A 102 -0.56 18.88 4.42
CA ASN A 102 0.19 20.11 4.65
C ASN A 102 1.55 20.17 3.92
N GLN A 103 2.01 21.39 3.62
CA GLN A 103 3.17 21.72 2.80
C GLN A 103 4.54 21.35 3.39
N ASN A 104 4.60 20.87 4.63
CA ASN A 104 5.84 20.51 5.31
C ASN A 104 6.08 18.99 5.39
N ALA A 105 5.32 18.21 4.62
CA ALA A 105 5.56 16.78 4.50
C ALA A 105 6.89 16.53 3.80
N LYS A 106 7.69 15.62 4.36
CA LYS A 106 9.02 15.28 3.85
C LYS A 106 9.20 13.80 3.61
N SER A 107 8.44 12.96 4.31
CA SER A 107 8.41 11.54 4.03
C SER A 107 7.06 10.93 4.36
N ILE A 108 6.82 9.77 3.75
CA ILE A 108 5.58 9.02 3.89
C ILE A 108 5.93 7.55 4.14
N ARG A 109 5.17 6.90 5.02
CA ARG A 109 5.16 5.45 5.17
C ARG A 109 3.75 4.94 5.00
N CYS A 110 3.57 3.96 4.14
CA CYS A 110 2.28 3.40 3.79
C CYS A 110 2.12 1.97 4.28
N TYR A 111 0.88 1.57 4.42
CA TYR A 111 0.43 0.38 5.13
C TYR A 111 -0.70 -0.23 4.31
N TYR A 112 -0.58 -1.51 4.00
CA TYR A 112 -1.60 -2.25 3.28
C TYR A 112 -1.64 -3.68 3.81
N ASP A 113 -2.82 -4.14 4.24
CA ASP A 113 -3.00 -5.48 4.79
C ASP A 113 -2.09 -5.77 6.00
N VAL A 114 -2.01 -4.78 6.89
CA VAL A 114 -1.36 -4.84 8.22
C VAL A 114 -2.39 -4.83 9.33
#